data_AF-A0A258BDN7-F1
#
_entry.id   AF-A0A258BDN7-F1
#
_cell.length_a   1.000
_cell.length_b   1.000
_cell.length_c   1.000
_cell.angle_alpha   90.00
_cell.angle_beta   90.00
_cell.angle_gamma   90.00
#
_symmetry.space_group_name_H-M   'P 1'
#
loop_
_entity.id
_entity.type
_entity.pdbx_description
1 polymer ?
#
loop_
_entity_poly.entity_id
_entity_poly.type
_entity_poly.pdbx_seq_one_letter_code
_entity_poly.pdbx_strand_id
1 'polypeptide(L)'
;MGYLQGEKPITISKLLSMHLEGEKITMLTAYDSTMSALLNRCGVESILIGDSLGNVIQGHSSTTPVTVEQMAYHTACVARANTHAFVIADLP
;
A
#
# COMPACT_ATOMS: atom_id res chain seq x y z
N MET A 1 5.56 30.05 1.16
CA MET A 1 5.37 28.92 0.24
C MET A 1 6.13 27.74 0.83
N GLY A 2 5.43 26.81 1.47
CA GLY A 2 6.00 25.83 2.40
C GLY A 2 6.53 24.59 1.69
N TYR A 3 7.86 24.50 1.53
CA TYR A 3 8.53 23.38 0.85
C TYR A 3 9.14 22.34 1.81
N LEU A 4 8.82 22.38 3.11
CA LEU A 4 9.44 21.50 4.12
C LEU A 4 8.43 20.77 5.02
N GLN A 5 7.14 20.81 4.70
CA GLN A 5 6.18 19.98 5.40
C GLN A 5 6.07 18.68 4.61
N GLY A 6 6.85 17.67 5.00
CA GLY A 6 6.66 16.31 4.51
C GLY A 6 5.17 15.95 4.60
N GLU A 7 4.63 15.36 3.54
CA GLU A 7 3.19 15.11 3.46
C GLU A 7 2.76 14.25 4.64
N LYS A 8 1.80 14.75 5.45
CA LYS A 8 1.30 14.06 6.63
C LYS A 8 0.78 12.68 6.24
N PRO A 9 1.15 11.57 6.90
CA PRO A 9 0.68 10.25 6.53
C PRO A 9 -0.83 10.19 6.34
N ILE A 10 -1.29 9.49 5.29
CA ILE A 10 -2.71 9.23 5.07
C ILE A 10 -3.21 8.35 6.21
N THR A 11 -4.30 8.79 6.82
CA THR A 11 -4.98 8.07 7.88
C THR A 11 -6.37 7.67 7.41
N ILE A 12 -7.00 6.74 8.14
CA ILE A 12 -8.38 6.35 7.86
C ILE A 12 -9.36 7.53 7.92
N SER A 13 -9.12 8.50 8.82
CA SER A 13 -9.92 9.72 8.90
C SER A 13 -9.73 10.63 7.69
N LYS A 14 -8.51 10.70 7.12
CA LYS A 14 -8.28 11.46 5.88
C LYS A 14 -8.98 10.80 4.70
N LEU A 15 -8.92 9.47 4.57
CA LEU A 15 -9.65 8.73 3.53
C LEU A 15 -11.17 8.98 3.62
N LEU A 16 -11.72 9.02 4.84
CA LEU A 16 -13.13 9.37 5.04
C LEU A 16 -13.43 10.81 4.61
N SER A 17 -12.58 11.78 4.95
CA SER A 17 -12.71 13.18 4.51
C SER A 17 -12.72 13.30 3.00
N MET A 18 -11.77 12.64 2.32
CA MET A 18 -11.66 12.62 0.86
C MET A 18 -12.94 12.10 0.22
N HIS A 19 -13.48 10.99 0.77
CA HIS A 19 -14.75 10.44 0.30
C HIS A 19 -15.91 11.43 0.44
N LEU A 20 -16.04 12.10 1.60
CA LEU A 20 -17.09 13.09 1.87
C LEU A 20 -16.95 14.34 0.99
N GLU A 21 -15.72 14.72 0.65
CA GLU A 21 -15.37 15.84 -0.24
C GLU A 21 -15.51 15.50 -1.73
N GLY A 22 -15.74 14.22 -2.07
CA GLY A 22 -15.82 13.74 -3.45
C GLY A 22 -14.46 13.61 -4.15
N GLU A 23 -13.35 13.73 -3.41
CA GLU A 23 -12.00 13.47 -3.89
C GLU A 23 -11.81 11.97 -4.15
N LYS A 24 -11.29 11.61 -5.34
CA LYS A 24 -11.03 10.20 -5.67
C LYS A 24 -9.79 9.70 -4.94
N ILE A 25 -9.86 8.50 -4.39
CA ILE A 25 -8.78 7.84 -3.67
C ILE A 25 -8.09 6.86 -4.62
N THR A 26 -6.77 6.96 -4.76
CA THR A 26 -5.97 6.01 -5.53
C THR A 26 -5.46 4.90 -4.62
N MET A 27 -5.60 3.66 -5.08
CA MET A 27 -5.07 2.47 -4.42
C MET A 27 -4.32 1.63 -5.44
N LEU A 28 -3.11 1.20 -5.09
CA LEU A 28 -2.31 0.28 -5.89
C LEU A 28 -1.72 -0.81 -5.02
N THR A 29 -1.52 -1.99 -5.59
CA THR A 29 -0.81 -3.06 -4.90
C THR A 29 0.70 -2.83 -4.94
N ALA A 30 1.39 -3.19 -3.86
CA ALA A 30 2.85 -3.26 -3.81
C ALA A 30 3.29 -4.37 -2.86
N TYR A 31 4.44 -4.98 -3.17
CA TYR A 31 4.93 -6.16 -2.45
C TYR A 31 6.38 -6.00 -1.98
N ASP A 32 7.04 -4.89 -2.33
CA ASP A 32 8.43 -4.62 -1.96
C ASP A 32 8.67 -3.13 -1.65
N SER A 33 9.85 -2.85 -1.10
CA SER A 33 10.27 -1.51 -0.70
C SER A 33 10.46 -0.56 -1.89
N THR A 34 10.90 -1.07 -3.04
CA THR A 34 11.22 -0.26 -4.22
C THR A 34 9.94 0.30 -4.83
N MET A 35 8.93 -0.55 -4.99
CA MET A 35 7.61 -0.14 -5.46
C MET A 35 6.94 0.79 -4.45
N SER A 36 7.00 0.47 -3.15
CA SER A 36 6.46 1.36 -2.10
C SER A 36 7.04 2.78 -2.17
N ALA A 37 8.37 2.90 -2.31
CA ALA A 37 9.03 4.20 -2.45
C ALA A 37 8.58 4.95 -3.71
N LEU A 38 8.39 4.25 -4.84
CA LEU A 38 7.90 4.85 -6.07
C LEU A 38 6.45 5.36 -5.92
N LEU A 39 5.56 4.55 -5.37
CA LEU A 39 4.16 4.92 -5.18
C LEU A 39 4.00 6.13 -4.25
N ASN A 40 4.83 6.21 -3.20
CA ASN A 40 4.89 7.39 -2.32
C ASN A 40 5.32 8.65 -3.10
N ARG A 41 6.31 8.56 -4.00
CA ARG A 41 6.71 9.69 -4.86
C ARG A 41 5.64 10.11 -5.87
N CYS A 42 4.76 9.18 -6.25
CA CYS A 42 3.64 9.45 -7.15
C CYS A 42 2.40 10.00 -6.42
N GLY A 43 2.42 10.11 -5.09
CA GLY A 43 1.29 10.63 -4.32
C GLY A 43 0.13 9.64 -4.19
N VAL A 44 0.39 8.33 -4.25
CA VAL A 44 -0.66 7.32 -4.06
C VAL A 44 -1.13 7.31 -2.61
N GLU A 45 -2.44 7.43 -2.39
CA GLU A 45 -2.98 7.57 -1.04
C GLU A 45 -3.01 6.26 -0.25
N SER A 46 -3.10 5.12 -0.95
CA SER A 46 -3.17 3.80 -0.29
C SER A 46 -2.42 2.70 -1.04
N ILE A 47 -1.76 1.83 -0.26
CA ILE A 47 -1.02 0.68 -0.76
C ILE A 47 -1.63 -0.60 -0.19
N LEU A 48 -1.98 -1.53 -1.07
CA LEU A 48 -2.48 -2.86 -0.70
C LEU A 48 -1.39 -3.93 -0.87
N ILE A 49 -1.01 -4.59 0.21
CA ILE A 49 -0.33 -5.88 0.16
C ILE A 49 -1.42 -6.92 0.07
N GLY A 50 -1.71 -7.37 -1.16
CA GLY A 50 -2.78 -8.34 -1.42
C GLY A 50 -2.28 -9.74 -1.72
N ASP A 51 -3.15 -10.73 -1.53
CA ASP A 51 -2.89 -12.15 -1.82
C ASP A 51 -2.60 -12.41 -3.32
N SER A 52 -2.95 -11.46 -4.19
CA SER A 52 -2.51 -11.36 -5.60
C SER A 52 -1.00 -11.56 -5.82
N LEU A 53 -0.16 -11.38 -4.79
CA LEU A 53 1.24 -11.77 -4.80
C LEU A 53 1.46 -13.26 -5.16
N GLY A 54 0.50 -14.13 -4.85
CA GLY A 54 0.50 -15.53 -5.24
C GLY A 54 0.60 -15.69 -6.77
N ASN A 55 -0.08 -14.83 -7.52
CA ASN A 55 0.00 -14.85 -8.99
C ASN A 55 1.23 -14.09 -9.51
N VAL A 56 1.40 -12.83 -9.09
CA VAL A 56 2.34 -11.91 -9.76
C VAL A 56 3.77 -12.01 -9.24
N ILE A 57 3.98 -12.52 -8.02
CA ILE A 57 5.30 -12.72 -7.42
C ILE A 57 5.67 -14.20 -7.41
N GLN A 58 4.76 -15.07 -6.98
CA GLN A 58 5.04 -16.50 -6.79
C GLN A 58 4.73 -17.36 -8.01
N GLY A 59 3.96 -16.85 -8.99
CA GLY A 59 3.63 -17.57 -10.22
C GLY A 59 2.58 -18.68 -10.06
N HIS A 60 1.83 -18.69 -8.96
CA HIS A 60 0.70 -19.60 -8.78
C HIS A 60 -0.47 -19.24 -9.70
N SER A 61 -1.31 -20.25 -9.98
CA SER A 61 -2.56 -20.06 -10.75
C SER A 61 -3.71 -19.49 -9.91
N SER A 62 -3.60 -19.49 -8.58
CA SER A 62 -4.55 -18.91 -7.64
C SER A 62 -3.84 -18.31 -6.43
N THR A 63 -4.57 -17.59 -5.59
CA THR A 63 -4.05 -16.99 -4.34
C THR A 63 -4.14 -17.92 -3.13
N THR A 64 -4.85 -19.05 -3.24
CA THR A 64 -5.04 -20.06 -2.18
C THR A 64 -3.74 -20.54 -1.51
N PRO A 65 -2.59 -20.68 -2.21
CA PRO A 65 -1.35 -21.11 -1.57
C PRO A 65 -0.66 -20.05 -0.70
N VAL A 66 -1.13 -18.79 -0.71
CA VAL A 66 -0.49 -17.69 0.03
C VAL A 66 -0.68 -17.88 1.54
N THR A 67 0.39 -17.69 2.29
CA THR A 67 0.42 -17.85 3.75
C THR A 67 0.46 -16.52 4.48
N VAL A 68 0.05 -16.51 5.75
CA VAL A 68 0.13 -15.32 6.62
C VAL A 68 1.58 -14.85 6.79
N GLU A 69 2.54 -15.77 6.86
CA GLU A 69 3.97 -15.46 6.94
C GLU A 69 4.47 -14.72 5.70
N GLN A 70 4.02 -15.12 4.51
CA GLN A 70 4.36 -14.43 3.26
C GLN A 70 3.73 -13.04 3.21
N MET A 71 2.48 -12.88 3.66
CA MET A 71 1.85 -11.58 3.79
C MET A 71 2.63 -10.68 4.75
N ALA A 72 2.96 -11.18 5.94
CA ALA A 72 3.75 -10.45 6.93
C ALA A 72 5.12 -10.03 6.39
N TYR A 73 5.79 -10.90 5.62
CA TYR A 73 7.06 -10.60 4.95
C TYR A 73 6.91 -9.42 3.97
N HIS A 74 5.95 -9.49 3.05
CA HIS A 74 5.72 -8.44 2.06
C HIS A 74 5.24 -7.13 2.69
N THR A 75 4.39 -7.20 3.72
CA THR A 75 3.99 -6.03 4.52
C THR A 75 5.21 -5.38 5.17
N ALA A 76 6.13 -6.15 5.76
CA ALA A 76 7.34 -5.61 6.37
C ALA A 76 8.27 -4.97 5.33
N CYS A 77 8.36 -5.51 4.11
CA CYS A 77 9.11 -4.90 3.01
C CYS A 77 8.53 -3.55 2.60
N VAL A 78 7.22 -3.48 2.39
CA VAL A 78 6.51 -2.24 2.02
C VAL A 78 6.60 -1.19 3.13
N ALA A 79 6.35 -1.58 4.38
CA ALA A 79 6.32 -0.67 5.53
C ALA A 79 7.66 0.07 5.75
N ARG A 80 8.80 -0.56 5.44
CA ARG A 80 10.13 0.07 5.61
C ARG A 80 10.37 1.25 4.68
N ALA A 81 9.73 1.28 3.52
CA ALA A 81 9.93 2.33 2.50
C ALA A 81 8.70 3.24 2.33
N ASN A 82 7.59 2.93 3.00
CA ASN A 82 6.40 3.76 3.00
C ASN A 82 6.60 4.99 3.88
N THR A 83 6.38 6.18 3.32
CA THR A 83 6.54 7.45 4.04
C THR A 83 5.22 8.15 4.32
N HIS A 84 4.18 7.88 3.53
CA HIS A 84 2.95 8.65 3.50
C HIS A 84 1.68 7.80 3.29
N ALA A 85 1.67 6.84 2.36
CA ALA A 85 0.45 6.12 1.97
C ALA A 85 -0.16 5.29 3.12
N PHE A 86 -1.48 5.10 3.11
CA PHE A 86 -2.19 4.21 4.02
C PHE A 86 -1.97 2.75 3.61
N VAL A 87 -1.31 1.96 4.46
CA VAL A 87 -0.96 0.57 4.15
C VAL A 87 -2.05 -0.39 4.64
N ILE A 88 -2.50 -1.26 3.74
CA ILE A 88 -3.50 -2.31 3.98
C ILE A 88 -2.85 -3.65 3.65
N ALA A 89 -3.07 -4.67 4.47
CA ALA A 89 -2.62 -6.04 4.21
C ALA A 89 -3.82 -6.99 4.25
N ASP A 90 -3.93 -7.86 3.26
CA ASP A 90 -4.95 -8.90 3.23
C ASP A 90 -4.70 -9.97 4.30
N LEU A 91 -5.79 -10.59 4.76
CA LEU A 91 -5.76 -11.81 5.54
C LEU A 91 -6.05 -12.98 4.57
N PRO A 92 -5.03 -13.81 4.24
CA PRO A 92 -5.18 -14.94 3.31
C PRO A 92 -5.92 -16.12 3.97
#